data_AF-A0A8J7I4I7-F1
#
_entry.id   AF-A0A8J7I4I7-F1
#
_cell.length_a   1.000
_cell.length_b   1.000
_cell.length_c   1.000
_cell.angle_alpha   90.00
_cell.angle_beta   90.00
_cell.angle_gamma   90.00
#
_symmetry.space_group_name_H-M   'P 1'
#
loop_
_entity.id
_entity.type
_entity.pdbx_description
1 polymer ?
#
loop_
_entity_poly.entity_id
_entity_poly.type
_entity_poly.pdbx_seq_one_letter_code
_entity_poly.pdbx_strand_id
1 'polypeptide(L)' 'MTEDRSLTPKEQKVVDEFEKACPGMGEIAERNIRDNQSTGWADIIADTPDDHLVAKEGFSSNSFIYKRIGG' A
#
# COMPACT_ATOMS: atom_id res chain seq x y z
N MET A 1 14.98 3.93 -14.06
CA MET A 1 16.13 3.39 -13.30
C MET A 1 15.60 3.12 -11.92
N THR A 2 15.43 1.86 -11.52
CA THR A 2 15.04 1.52 -10.14
C THR A 2 16.25 1.80 -9.26
N GLU A 3 16.15 2.81 -8.41
CA GLU A 3 17.22 3.14 -7.47
C GLU A 3 17.34 1.97 -6.47
N ASP A 4 18.53 1.39 -6.38
CA ASP A 4 18.88 0.29 -5.46
C ASP A 4 19.02 0.84 -4.03
N ARG A 5 17.98 1.54 -3.56
CA ARG A 5 17.91 2.08 -2.22
C ARG A 5 17.45 0.98 -1.27
N SER A 6 18.21 0.79 -0.20
CA SER A 6 17.74 0.00 0.94
C SER A 6 16.48 0.66 1.51
N LEU A 7 15.47 -0.15 1.80
CA LEU A 7 14.26 0.33 2.47
C LEU A 7 14.60 0.85 3.86
N THR A 8 14.01 1.97 4.24
CA THR A 8 14.10 2.47 5.61
C THR A 8 13.26 1.59 6.56
N PRO A 9 13.50 1.64 7.88
CA PRO A 9 12.71 0.89 8.84
C PRO A 9 11.19 1.17 8.75
N LYS A 10 10.81 2.42 8.42
CA LYS A 10 9.42 2.81 8.18
C LYS A 10 8.83 2.12 6.96
N GLU A 11 9.57 2.10 5.87
CA GLU A 11 9.13 1.47 4.62
C GLU A 11 9.03 -0.04 4.73
N GLN A 12 9.98 -0.66 5.44
CA GLN A 12 9.91 -2.09 5.74
C GLN A 12 8.67 -2.43 6.57
N LYS A 13 8.32 -1.58 7.56
CA LYS A 13 7.08 -1.75 8.34
C LYS A 13 5.85 -1.74 7.44
N VAL A 14 5.80 -0.88 6.43
CA VAL A 14 4.69 -0.85 5.46
C VAL A 14 4.63 -2.13 4.64
N VAL A 15 5.77 -2.62 4.15
CA VAL A 15 5.83 -3.90 3.43
C VAL A 15 5.30 -5.05 4.29
N ASP A 16 5.75 -5.14 5.53
CA ASP A 16 5.33 -6.19 6.46
C ASP A 16 3.84 -6.10 6.81
N GLU A 17 3.31 -4.89 7.00
CA GLU A 17 1.89 -4.68 7.29
C GLU A 17 1.00 -5.01 6.10
N PHE A 18 1.42 -4.68 4.87
CA PHE A 18 0.70 -5.07 3.66
C PHE A 18 0.72 -6.58 3.43
N GLU A 19 1.85 -7.24 3.70
CA GLU A 19 1.96 -8.70 3.61
C GLU A 19 1.08 -9.41 4.65
N LYS A 20 1.02 -8.90 5.89
CA LYS A 20 0.13 -9.42 6.93
C LYS A 20 -1.34 -9.23 6.59
N ALA A 21 -1.70 -8.06 6.07
CA ALA A 21 -3.08 -7.72 5.75
C ALA A 21 -3.58 -8.43 4.49
N CYS A 22 -2.71 -8.60 3.50
CA CYS A 22 -3.00 -9.29 2.25
C CYS A 22 -1.76 -10.05 1.77
N PRO A 23 -1.65 -11.35 2.04
CA PRO A 23 -0.49 -12.15 1.63
C PRO A 23 -0.22 -12.05 0.13
N GLY A 24 1.02 -11.75 -0.26
CA GLY A 24 1.45 -11.49 -1.64
C GLY A 24 1.40 -10.01 -2.07
N MET A 25 0.87 -9.11 -1.25
CA MET A 25 0.92 -7.66 -1.51
C MET A 25 2.20 -6.99 -0.98
N GLY A 26 2.99 -7.65 -0.13
CA GLY A 26 4.25 -7.11 0.39
C GLY A 26 5.26 -6.78 -0.71
N GLU A 27 5.44 -7.68 -1.68
CA GLU A 27 6.32 -7.46 -2.83
C GLU A 27 5.87 -6.29 -3.72
N ILE A 28 4.55 -6.09 -3.82
CA ILE A 28 3.97 -4.96 -4.58
C ILE A 28 4.21 -3.66 -3.83
N ALA A 29 4.03 -3.65 -2.51
CA ALA A 29 4.34 -2.50 -1.66
C ALA A 29 5.83 -2.13 -1.77
N GLU A 30 6.73 -3.11 -1.66
CA GLU A 30 8.18 -2.92 -1.83
C GLU A 30 8.48 -2.29 -3.20
N ARG A 31 7.91 -2.83 -4.27
CA ARG A 31 8.13 -2.31 -5.63
C ARG A 31 7.64 -0.87 -5.76
N ASN A 32 6.47 -0.55 -5.21
CA ASN A 32 5.92 0.80 -5.27
C ASN A 32 6.78 1.79 -4.49
N ILE A 33 7.30 1.39 -3.33
CA ILE A 33 8.22 2.21 -2.53
C ILE A 33 9.54 2.45 -3.28
N ARG A 34 10.08 1.43 -3.95
CA ARG A 34 11.30 1.58 -4.77
C ARG A 34 11.06 2.43 -6.01
N ASP A 35 9.89 2.32 -6.62
CA ASP A 35 9.47 3.14 -7.76
C ASP A 35 8.80 4.46 -7.31
N ASN A 36 9.35 5.10 -6.27
CA ASN A 36 8.77 6.30 -5.68
C ASN A 36 8.60 7.44 -6.70
N GLN A 37 9.46 7.53 -7.71
CA GLN A 37 9.35 8.55 -8.76
C GLN A 37 8.02 8.46 -9.53
N SER A 38 7.43 7.28 -9.61
CA SER A 38 6.18 7.01 -10.31
C SER A 38 4.97 6.97 -9.36
N THR A 39 5.18 6.48 -8.13
CA THR A 39 4.08 6.21 -7.19
C THR A 39 3.93 7.25 -6.06
N GLY A 40 5.02 7.92 -5.65
CA GLY A 40 5.08 8.81 -4.49
C GLY A 40 4.98 8.12 -3.13
N TRP A 41 5.08 6.78 -3.07
CA TRP A 41 4.87 6.03 -1.83
C TRP A 41 5.91 6.34 -0.75
N ALA A 42 7.21 6.40 -1.08
CA ALA A 42 8.25 6.70 -0.11
C ALA A 42 8.06 8.10 0.51
N ASP A 43 7.64 9.08 -0.29
CA ASP A 43 7.38 10.44 0.20
C ASP A 43 6.17 10.47 1.14
N ILE A 44 5.09 9.77 0.80
CA ILE A 44 3.90 9.63 1.64
C ILE A 44 4.25 8.92 2.95
N ILE A 45 5.04 7.85 2.91
CA ILE A 45 5.45 7.08 4.09
C ILE A 45 6.37 7.91 4.99
N ALA A 46 7.23 8.76 4.41
CA ALA A 46 8.10 9.66 5.17
C ALA A 46 7.28 10.69 5.96
N ASP A 47 6.26 11.30 5.33
CA ASP A 47 5.38 12.30 5.93
C ASP A 47 4.35 11.69 6.91
N THR A 48 4.00 10.41 6.71
CA THR A 48 3.04 9.71 7.56
C THR A 48 3.66 9.29 8.90
N PRO A 49 3.02 9.59 10.04
CA PRO A 49 3.48 9.13 11.35
C PRO A 49 3.38 7.61 11.50
N ASP A 50 4.31 7.00 12.24
CA ASP A 50 4.43 5.54 12.39
C ASP A 50 3.17 4.84 12.91
N ASP A 51 2.36 5.53 13.72
CA ASP A 51 1.08 5.03 14.25
C ASP A 51 -0.01 4.91 13.17
N HIS A 52 0.16 5.59 12.04
CA HIS A 52 -0.76 5.55 10.90
C HIS A 52 -0.31 4.55 9.82
N LEU A 53 0.93 4.05 9.89
CA LEU A 53 1.47 2.99 9.03
C LEU A 53 1.08 1.59 9.53
N VAL A 54 -0.21 1.42 9.83
CA VAL A 54 -0.80 0.15 10.28
C VAL A 54 -1.93 -0.17 9.32
N ALA A 55 -1.97 -1.41 8.81
CA ALA A 55 -3.06 -1.84 7.96
C ALA A 55 -4.36 -1.88 8.79
N LYS A 56 -5.16 -0.82 8.69
CA LYS A 56 -6.52 -0.83 9.24
C LYS A 56 -7.38 -1.61 8.26
N GLU A 57 -8.17 -2.56 8.78
CA GLU A 57 -9.21 -3.25 8.01
C GLU A 57 -10.28 -2.23 7.60
N GLY A 58 -10.02 -1.50 6.52
CA GLY A 58 -11.00 -0.71 5.81
C GLY A 58 -11.84 -1.67 4.99
N PHE A 59 -13.00 -2.05 5.52
CA PHE A 59 -13.98 -2.82 4.77
C PHE A 59 -14.42 -1.96 3.57
N SER A 60 -13.80 -2.16 2.41
CA SER A 60 -14.26 -1.58 1.16
C SER A 60 -15.52 -2.33 0.74
N SER A 61 -16.65 -1.94 1.33
CA SER A 61 -17.98 -2.32 0.89
C SER A 61 -18.27 -1.70 -0.47
N ASN A 62 -17.58 -2.12 -1.53
CA ASN A 62 -17.98 -1.81 -2.90
C ASN A 62 -19.20 -2.67 -3.24
N SER A 63 -20.31 -2.43 -2.55
CA SER A 63 -21.64 -2.92 -2.89
C SER A 63 -22.21 -2.05 -4.01
N PHE A 64 -21.55 -1.97 -5.16
CA PHE A 64 -22.20 -1.52 -6.39
C PHE A 64 -23.12 -2.65 -6.87
N ILE A 65 -24.26 -2.80 -6.19
CA ILE A 65 -25.37 -3.62 -6.69
C ILE A 65 -25.89 -2.92 -7.93
N TYR A 66 -25.49 -3.38 -9.12
CA TYR A 66 -26.20 -3.06 -10.35
C TYR A 66 -27.62 -3.64 -10.22
N LYS A 67 -28.60 -2.80 -9.87
CA LYS A 67 -29.99 -3.11 -10.13
C LYS A 67 -30.13 -3.15 -11.66
N ARG A 68 -30.25 -4.34 -12.24
CA ARG A 68 -30.62 -4.52 -13.64
C ARG A 68 -31.98 -3.85 -13.85
N ILE A 69 -31.98 -2.64 -14.39
CA ILE A 69 -33.19 -1.95 -14.86
C ILE A 69 -33.31 -2.31 -16.34
N GLY A 70 -34.35 -3.10 -16.69
CA GLY A 70 -34.71 -3.46 -18.07
C GLY A 70 -34.46 -4.95 -18.38
N GLY A 71 -35.43 -5.70 -18.90
CA GLY A 71 -36.77 -5.40 -19.35
C GLY A 71 -37.51 -6.68 -19.72
#